data_AF-A0A814FL00-F1
#
_entry.id   AF-A0A814FL00-F1
#
_cell.length_a   1.000
_cell.length_b   1.000
_cell.length_c   1.000
_cell.angle_alpha   90.00
_cell.angle_beta   90.00
_cell.angle_gamma   90.00
#
_symmetry.space_group_name_H-M   'P 1'
#
loop_
_entity.id
_entity.type
_entity.pdbx_description
1 polymer ?
#
loop_
_entity_poly.entity_id
_entity_poly.type
_entity_poly.pdbx_seq_one_letter_code
_entity_poly.pdbx_strand_id
1 'polypeptide(L)'
;MVRSSSTIKSNIGLIHIGSCPLHLIHNSFKIGMDGTNWSIEEFLNNLGFWFSRSPSRREDYLKLTKNLSNDIGKFIRRFIIIRWLDVGPIIERVIEQWTNLKEYFIRFIPTNRKISLNNHRYIQIRRIFETKSTLIRLNFLVFLYHNIYEQILKWFQQTQPLIHVLYDECEQLIRRLFSCFINEDLIKSKTLNELMNISFHIQANQKCDSELEIGEATRLDQNNLSSEENQQFFSDIRNMYSLITKELIRTLPLNNDLLRHLKCLHPIMRHSETSHISIMNIARSFPQMIIPDDIDRITAEWYIYQNENIPNEWYEQTNKYHSIDYYWKNVFTLKTNTGTNKFIALPKLIKCILALSHGNADVERGFSENAFLLTDDRSLLSDASINGLRATRDGVKFFGNGKPHEVPITKALLDCVRDAHSRYCIDLEKRQQELLTNKNSIKEETKNDFLIEKQNDLYDEQKLLHKNLTTIQKMIDEGTERLTKAISSKDFKEIETSLLLIEGGNKKLATTNTHIVCNTNQLNQIRKKQKK
;
A
#
# COMPACT_ATOMS: atom_id res chain seq x y z
N MET A 1 -6.41 0.25 -2.07
CA MET A 1 -5.27 -0.68 -2.22
C MET A 1 -5.57 -1.61 -3.39
N VAL A 2 -5.07 -1.26 -4.58
CA VAL A 2 -5.20 -2.14 -5.75
C VAL A 2 -4.22 -3.30 -5.53
N ARG A 3 -4.74 -4.49 -5.26
CA ARG A 3 -3.95 -5.72 -5.30
C ARG A 3 -3.60 -5.97 -6.77
N SER A 4 -2.35 -5.73 -7.16
CA SER A 4 -1.84 -6.12 -8.46
C SER A 4 -1.42 -7.59 -8.43
N SER A 5 -2.38 -8.49 -8.61
CA SER A 5 -2.11 -9.85 -9.05
C SER A 5 -2.12 -9.89 -10.58
N SER A 6 -1.00 -10.32 -11.14
CA SER A 6 -0.85 -10.95 -12.46
C SER A 6 -1.36 -10.17 -13.68
N THR A 7 -0.58 -9.20 -14.14
CA THR A 7 -0.31 -9.05 -15.58
C THR A 7 1.04 -8.37 -15.75
N ILE A 8 2.08 -9.17 -15.99
CA ILE A 8 3.40 -8.69 -16.41
C ILE A 8 3.23 -8.18 -17.84
N LYS A 9 2.68 -6.96 -18.00
CA LYS A 9 2.98 -6.14 -19.17
C LYS A 9 4.39 -5.60 -18.94
N SER A 10 5.27 -5.84 -19.89
CA SER A 10 6.66 -5.40 -19.95
C SER A 10 6.89 -4.05 -19.22
N ASN A 11 7.50 -4.11 -18.04
CA ASN A 11 8.03 -2.95 -17.30
C ASN A 11 9.20 -2.37 -18.09
N ILE A 12 8.93 -1.71 -19.22
CA ILE A 12 9.96 -1.05 -20.02
C ILE A 12 10.45 0.16 -19.22
N GLY A 13 11.49 -0.04 -18.40
CA GLY A 13 12.24 1.03 -17.74
C GLY A 13 12.11 1.21 -16.24
N LEU A 14 11.34 0.36 -15.56
CA LEU A 14 11.25 0.42 -14.10
C LEU A 14 12.22 -0.56 -13.46
N ILE A 15 13.02 -0.06 -12.52
CA ILE A 15 13.91 -0.89 -11.70
C ILE A 15 13.10 -1.43 -10.52
N HIS A 16 12.98 -2.76 -10.44
CA HIS A 16 12.22 -3.41 -9.39
C HIS A 16 13.08 -3.62 -8.13
N ILE A 17 12.93 -2.74 -7.14
CA ILE A 17 13.54 -2.86 -5.81
C ILE A 17 12.59 -3.45 -4.75
N GLY A 18 11.39 -3.91 -5.16
CA GLY A 18 10.35 -4.42 -4.26
C GLY A 18 9.28 -3.38 -3.94
N SER A 19 8.29 -3.78 -3.14
CA SER A 19 7.27 -2.87 -2.61
C SER A 19 7.77 -2.13 -1.37
N CYS A 20 7.12 -1.00 -1.03
CA CYS A 20 7.44 -0.21 0.15
C CYS A 20 7.56 -1.04 1.43
N PRO A 21 8.76 -1.23 1.99
CA PRO A 21 8.95 -2.10 3.14
C PRO A 21 8.24 -1.58 4.40
N LEU A 22 8.10 -0.26 4.56
CA LEU A 22 7.47 0.35 5.73
C LEU A 22 6.01 -0.12 5.90
N HIS A 23 5.23 -0.12 4.82
CA HIS A 23 3.84 -0.61 4.86
C HIS A 23 3.77 -2.12 5.11
N LEU A 24 4.71 -2.88 4.55
CA LEU A 24 4.76 -4.33 4.72
C LEU A 24 5.10 -4.72 6.16
N ILE A 25 6.06 -4.02 6.78
CA ILE A 25 6.45 -4.20 8.18
C ILE A 25 5.30 -3.79 9.11
N HIS A 26 4.56 -2.72 8.79
CA HIS A 26 3.34 -2.41 9.56
C HIS A 26 2.27 -3.51 9.43
N ASN A 27 2.08 -4.04 8.23
CA ASN A 27 1.11 -5.10 7.99
C ASN A 27 1.49 -6.42 8.68
N SER A 28 2.79 -6.75 8.78
CA SER A 28 3.24 -7.96 9.48
C SER A 28 2.85 -7.93 10.95
N PHE A 29 2.97 -6.76 11.60
CA PHE A 29 2.51 -6.61 12.97
C PHE A 29 1.02 -6.91 13.08
N LYS A 30 0.21 -6.27 12.22
CA LYS A 30 -1.25 -6.47 12.22
C LYS A 30 -1.61 -7.94 12.04
N ILE A 31 -0.96 -8.63 11.11
CA ILE A 31 -1.16 -10.06 10.86
C ILE A 31 -0.80 -10.91 12.10
N GLY A 32 0.28 -10.56 12.80
CA GLY A 32 0.62 -11.19 14.08
C GLY A 32 -0.47 -10.99 15.13
N MET A 33 -0.98 -9.78 15.25
CA MET A 33 -2.04 -9.42 16.19
C MET A 33 -3.37 -10.13 15.89
N ASP A 34 -3.78 -10.15 14.62
CA ASP A 34 -4.97 -10.84 14.11
C ASP A 34 -4.88 -12.36 14.31
N GLY A 35 -3.66 -12.89 14.48
CA GLY A 35 -3.40 -14.28 14.85
C GLY A 35 -3.70 -14.62 16.32
N THR A 36 -4.12 -13.64 17.12
CA THR A 36 -4.46 -13.84 18.53
C THR A 36 -5.91 -13.45 18.78
N ASN A 37 -6.50 -13.98 19.86
CA ASN A 37 -7.83 -13.56 20.32
C ASN A 37 -7.75 -12.36 21.28
N TRP A 38 -6.70 -11.55 21.19
CA TRP A 38 -6.48 -10.43 22.10
C TRP A 38 -7.30 -9.22 21.64
N SER A 39 -8.30 -8.82 22.43
CA SER A 39 -9.16 -7.65 22.16
C SER A 39 -8.46 -6.28 22.39
N ILE A 40 -7.16 -6.17 22.11
CA ILE A 40 -6.34 -4.98 22.40
C ILE A 40 -6.62 -3.84 21.42
N GLU A 41 -6.77 -4.13 20.12
CA GLU A 41 -7.12 -3.09 19.14
C GLU A 41 -8.43 -2.40 19.49
N GLU A 42 -9.47 -3.19 19.79
CA GLU A 42 -10.77 -2.68 20.20
C GLU A 42 -10.66 -1.88 21.51
N PHE A 43 -9.90 -2.38 22.49
CA PHE A 43 -9.65 -1.69 23.75
C PHE A 43 -8.99 -0.32 23.54
N LEU A 44 -7.89 -0.24 22.79
CA LEU A 44 -7.15 1.00 22.57
C LEU A 44 -7.97 2.01 21.75
N ASN A 45 -8.74 1.54 20.76
CA ASN A 45 -9.69 2.37 20.02
C ASN A 45 -10.79 2.94 20.93
N ASN A 46 -11.42 2.10 21.75
CA ASN A 46 -12.46 2.52 22.68
C ASN A 46 -11.93 3.52 23.69
N LEU A 47 -10.72 3.31 24.20
CA LEU A 47 -10.06 4.20 25.15
C LEU A 47 -9.75 5.57 24.54
N GLY A 48 -9.23 5.61 23.31
CA GLY A 48 -9.03 6.85 22.56
C GLY A 48 -10.34 7.59 22.27
N PHE A 49 -11.40 6.88 21.89
CA PHE A 49 -12.73 7.47 21.67
C PHE A 49 -13.38 7.99 22.95
N TRP A 50 -13.16 7.30 24.07
CA TRP A 50 -13.72 7.66 25.37
C TRP A 50 -13.35 9.10 25.76
N PHE A 51 -12.06 9.42 25.65
CA PHE A 51 -11.53 10.74 25.97
C PHE A 51 -11.65 11.75 24.84
N SER A 52 -11.53 11.35 23.57
CA SER A 52 -11.58 12.32 22.45
C SER A 52 -12.93 12.99 22.26
N ARG A 53 -14.03 12.31 22.58
CA ARG A 53 -15.39 12.81 22.33
C ARG A 53 -16.02 13.59 23.49
N SER A 54 -15.31 13.78 24.61
CA SER A 54 -15.91 14.40 25.79
C SER A 54 -14.87 15.18 26.60
N PRO A 55 -14.89 16.52 26.52
CA PRO A 55 -14.08 17.39 27.36
C PRO A 55 -14.34 17.19 28.85
N SER A 56 -15.57 16.92 29.25
CA SER A 56 -15.92 16.67 30.66
C SER A 56 -15.26 15.40 31.21
N ARG A 57 -15.21 14.31 30.43
CA ARG A 57 -14.49 13.08 30.85
C ARG A 57 -12.99 13.31 30.99
N ARG A 58 -12.42 14.14 30.12
CA ARG A 58 -11.01 14.55 30.21
C ARG A 58 -10.75 15.32 31.50
N GLU A 59 -11.61 16.28 31.82
CA GLU A 59 -11.51 17.06 33.05
C GLU A 59 -11.63 16.18 34.30
N ASP A 60 -12.64 15.29 34.35
CA ASP A 60 -12.85 14.36 35.45
C ASP A 60 -11.62 13.46 35.67
N TYR A 61 -11.05 12.92 34.60
CA TYR A 61 -9.84 12.11 34.66
C TYR A 61 -8.64 12.91 35.18
N LEU A 62 -8.41 14.11 34.66
CA LEU A 62 -7.30 14.96 35.13
C LEU A 62 -7.44 15.34 36.61
N LYS A 63 -8.65 15.58 37.10
CA LYS A 63 -8.90 15.83 38.53
C LYS A 63 -8.56 14.61 39.38
N LEU A 64 -8.96 13.43 38.92
CA LEU A 64 -8.63 12.17 39.60
C LEU A 64 -7.11 11.93 39.62
N THR A 65 -6.42 12.05 38.48
CA THR A 65 -4.98 11.76 38.39
C THR A 65 -4.13 12.72 39.21
N LYS A 66 -4.51 14.02 39.28
CA LYS A 66 -3.83 15.00 40.13
C LYS A 66 -3.80 14.59 41.61
N ASN A 67 -4.80 13.85 42.07
CA ASN A 67 -4.89 13.40 43.45
C ASN A 67 -4.16 12.07 43.69
N LEU A 68 -3.89 11.29 42.64
CA LEU A 68 -3.29 9.95 42.73
C LEU A 68 -1.80 9.92 42.39
N SER A 69 -1.33 10.83 41.53
CA SER A 69 0.05 10.83 41.03
C SER A 69 0.50 12.23 40.60
N ASN A 70 1.80 12.51 40.70
CA ASN A 70 2.40 13.75 40.17
C ASN A 70 2.44 13.81 38.64
N ASP A 71 2.11 12.71 37.95
CA ASP A 71 2.11 12.63 36.50
C ASP A 71 0.80 13.21 35.93
N ILE A 72 0.88 14.38 35.31
CA ILE A 72 -0.26 15.05 34.71
C ILE A 72 -0.62 14.28 33.44
N GLY A 73 -1.68 13.47 33.53
CA GLY A 73 -2.11 12.49 32.53
C GLY A 73 -2.01 12.98 31.09
N LYS A 74 -1.02 12.46 30.35
CA LYS A 74 -0.93 12.64 28.90
C LYS A 74 -2.11 11.90 28.28
N PHE A 75 -3.02 12.61 27.62
CA PHE A 75 -4.15 11.95 26.96
C PHE A 75 -3.68 10.90 25.95
N ILE A 76 -4.40 9.79 25.93
CA ILE A 76 -4.18 8.70 24.98
C ILE A 76 -4.61 9.20 23.60
N ARG A 77 -3.66 9.15 22.66
CA ARG A 77 -3.91 9.54 21.27
C ARG A 77 -4.82 8.51 20.61
N ARG A 78 -5.42 8.88 19.46
CA ARG A 78 -6.19 7.93 18.66
C ARG A 78 -5.29 6.80 18.20
N PHE A 79 -5.69 5.57 18.49
CA PHE A 79 -5.03 4.35 18.03
C PHE A 79 -5.36 4.07 16.55
N ILE A 80 -4.35 3.72 15.75
CA ILE A 80 -4.48 3.33 14.35
C ILE A 80 -3.48 2.19 14.09
N ILE A 81 -3.96 0.95 14.00
CA ILE A 81 -3.09 -0.25 13.94
C ILE A 81 -2.15 -0.28 12.73
N ILE A 82 -2.54 0.35 11.61
CA ILE A 82 -1.76 0.40 10.37
C ILE A 82 -0.55 1.35 10.43
N ARG A 83 -0.33 2.06 11.54
CA ARG A 83 0.81 2.96 11.76
C ARG A 83 1.55 2.57 13.02
N TRP A 84 2.24 1.44 12.99
CA TRP A 84 2.82 0.85 14.20
C TRP A 84 3.83 1.77 14.93
N LEU A 85 4.51 2.67 14.20
CA LEU A 85 5.40 3.68 14.79
C LEU A 85 4.64 4.62 15.75
N ASP A 86 3.35 4.85 15.51
CA ASP A 86 2.48 5.60 16.40
C ASP A 86 1.89 4.73 17.52
N VAL A 87 1.81 3.42 17.31
CA VAL A 87 1.15 2.50 18.24
C VAL A 87 2.00 2.19 19.48
N GLY A 88 3.29 1.89 19.31
CA GLY A 88 4.20 1.62 20.44
C GLY A 88 4.08 2.69 21.55
N PRO A 89 4.26 3.99 21.21
CA PRO A 89 4.09 5.10 22.15
C PRO A 89 2.69 5.25 22.76
N ILE A 90 1.63 4.76 22.09
CA ILE A 90 0.27 4.74 22.64
C ILE A 90 0.15 3.66 23.71
N ILE A 91 0.71 2.47 23.46
CA ILE A 91 0.66 1.35 24.41
C ILE A 91 1.51 1.68 25.64
N GLU A 92 2.73 2.21 25.46
CA GLU A 92 3.58 2.68 26.57
C GLU A 92 2.82 3.66 27.48
N ARG A 93 2.18 4.66 26.88
CA ARG A 93 1.39 5.67 27.61
C ARG A 93 0.20 5.06 28.37
N VAL A 94 -0.41 4.00 27.85
CA VAL A 94 -1.48 3.27 28.53
C VAL A 94 -0.94 2.49 29.72
N ILE A 95 0.23 1.87 29.58
CA ILE A 95 0.91 1.15 30.66
C ILE A 95 1.35 2.12 31.76
N GLU A 96 1.98 3.25 31.42
CA GLU A 96 2.37 4.32 32.36
C GLU A 96 1.18 4.79 33.21
N GLN A 97 0.00 4.89 32.60
CA GLN A 97 -1.23 5.35 33.26
C GLN A 97 -2.13 4.21 33.72
N TRP A 98 -1.67 2.95 33.70
CA TRP A 98 -2.52 1.78 33.91
C TRP A 98 -3.29 1.83 35.23
N THR A 99 -2.59 2.14 36.34
CA THR A 99 -3.18 2.27 37.68
C THR A 99 -4.24 3.36 37.73
N ASN A 100 -3.94 4.53 37.16
CA ASN A 100 -4.86 5.67 37.12
C ASN A 100 -6.11 5.39 36.27
N LEU A 101 -5.93 4.75 35.11
CA LEU A 101 -7.03 4.35 34.24
C LEU A 101 -7.90 3.28 34.91
N LYS A 102 -7.27 2.29 35.56
CA LYS A 102 -7.97 1.26 36.31
C LYS A 102 -8.83 1.87 37.42
N GLU A 103 -8.28 2.80 38.20
CA GLU A 103 -9.02 3.50 39.25
C GLU A 103 -10.19 4.32 38.67
N TYR A 104 -9.95 5.01 37.55
CA TYR A 104 -10.97 5.77 36.86
C TYR A 104 -12.15 4.89 36.41
N PHE A 105 -11.89 3.81 35.66
CA PHE A 105 -12.95 2.98 35.10
C PHE A 105 -13.61 2.03 36.12
N ILE A 106 -12.87 1.53 37.10
CA ILE A 106 -13.40 0.58 38.10
C ILE A 106 -14.05 1.29 39.29
N ARG A 107 -13.51 2.43 39.77
CA ARG A 107 -14.00 3.07 41.01
C ARG A 107 -14.67 4.42 40.79
N PHE A 108 -14.08 5.30 40.00
CA PHE A 108 -14.61 6.65 39.80
C PHE A 108 -15.89 6.67 38.94
N ILE A 109 -15.91 5.98 37.80
CA ILE A 109 -17.09 5.99 36.92
C ILE A 109 -18.36 5.44 37.61
N PRO A 110 -18.33 4.30 38.33
CA PRO A 110 -19.50 3.81 39.06
C PRO A 110 -20.09 4.77 40.08
N THR A 111 -19.25 5.63 40.67
CA THR A 111 -19.69 6.62 41.67
C THR A 111 -20.16 7.93 41.03
N ASN A 112 -19.79 8.18 39.76
CA ASN A 112 -20.15 9.38 39.02
C ASN A 112 -21.50 9.21 38.30
N ARG A 113 -22.56 9.79 38.87
CA ARG A 113 -23.94 9.74 38.34
C ARG A 113 -24.12 10.32 36.94
N LYS A 114 -23.13 11.03 36.38
CA LYS A 114 -23.21 11.66 35.06
C LYS A 114 -23.02 10.67 33.89
N ILE A 115 -22.49 9.47 34.16
CA ILE A 115 -22.11 8.51 33.12
C ILE A 115 -22.96 7.25 33.26
N SER A 116 -23.69 6.90 32.18
CA SER A 116 -24.49 5.67 32.17
C SER A 116 -23.60 4.44 32.21
N LEU A 117 -23.85 3.56 33.20
CA LEU A 117 -23.16 2.27 33.32
C LEU A 117 -23.54 1.28 32.22
N ASN A 118 -24.65 1.53 31.51
CA ASN A 118 -25.06 0.76 30.33
C ASN A 118 -24.34 1.20 29.05
N ASN A 119 -23.39 2.13 29.14
CA ASN A 119 -22.60 2.54 27.98
C ASN A 119 -21.73 1.38 27.50
N HIS A 120 -21.97 0.90 26.27
CA HIS A 120 -21.25 -0.23 25.70
C HIS A 120 -19.72 -0.09 25.75
N ARG A 121 -19.17 1.09 25.43
CA ARG A 121 -17.71 1.32 25.47
C ARG A 121 -17.17 1.25 26.90
N TYR A 122 -17.92 1.77 27.86
CA TYR A 122 -17.55 1.69 29.28
C TYR A 122 -17.46 0.23 29.73
N ILE A 123 -18.48 -0.57 29.44
CA ILE A 123 -18.53 -1.99 29.81
C ILE A 123 -17.34 -2.75 29.21
N GLN A 124 -17.05 -2.52 27.92
CA GLN A 124 -15.93 -3.15 27.24
C GLN A 124 -14.57 -2.76 27.86
N ILE A 125 -14.34 -1.46 28.09
CA ILE A 125 -13.10 -0.98 28.71
C ILE A 125 -12.95 -1.54 30.13
N ARG A 126 -14.03 -1.52 30.93
CA ARG A 126 -14.02 -2.01 32.31
C ARG A 126 -13.65 -3.49 32.37
N ARG A 127 -14.26 -4.34 31.53
CA ARG A 127 -13.97 -5.78 31.46
C ARG A 127 -12.49 -6.05 31.22
N ILE A 128 -11.84 -5.21 30.41
CA ILE A 128 -10.41 -5.32 30.14
C ILE A 128 -9.57 -5.01 31.38
N PHE A 129 -9.91 -3.97 32.16
CA PHE A 129 -9.21 -3.65 33.41
C PHE A 129 -9.45 -4.67 34.54
N GLU A 130 -10.54 -5.44 34.47
CA GLU A 130 -10.82 -6.58 35.36
C GLU A 130 -10.02 -7.84 34.96
N THR A 131 -9.56 -7.92 33.71
CA THR A 131 -8.79 -9.06 33.19
C THR A 131 -7.30 -8.88 33.49
N LYS A 132 -6.71 -9.79 34.28
CA LYS A 132 -5.29 -9.71 34.68
C LYS A 132 -4.32 -9.84 33.50
N SER A 133 -4.65 -10.68 32.51
CA SER A 133 -3.76 -10.99 31.39
C SER A 133 -3.56 -9.84 30.40
N THR A 134 -4.40 -8.80 30.41
CA THR A 134 -4.27 -7.69 29.45
C THR A 134 -2.98 -6.91 29.65
N LEU A 135 -2.61 -6.57 30.89
CA LEU A 135 -1.38 -5.81 31.15
C LEU A 135 -0.15 -6.57 30.65
N ILE A 136 -0.10 -7.88 30.90
CA ILE A 136 0.96 -8.78 30.42
C ILE A 136 1.06 -8.74 28.89
N ARG A 137 -0.08 -8.83 28.20
CA ARG A 137 -0.12 -8.75 26.73
C ARG A 137 0.34 -7.38 26.21
N LEU A 138 -0.03 -6.28 26.87
CA LEU A 138 0.46 -4.94 26.50
C LEU A 138 1.97 -4.81 26.71
N ASN A 139 2.51 -5.32 27.82
CA ASN A 139 3.95 -5.37 28.08
C ASN A 139 4.69 -6.16 26.98
N PHE A 140 4.15 -7.31 26.56
CA PHE A 140 4.71 -8.05 25.43
C PHE A 140 4.67 -7.26 24.12
N LEU A 141 3.57 -6.57 23.82
CA LEU A 141 3.47 -5.75 22.61
C LEU A 141 4.48 -4.58 22.60
N VAL A 142 4.76 -3.99 23.76
CA VAL A 142 5.81 -2.97 23.91
C VAL A 142 7.20 -3.58 23.70
N PHE A 143 7.47 -4.74 24.30
CA PHE A 143 8.70 -5.49 24.03
C PHE A 143 8.87 -5.77 22.53
N LEU A 144 7.82 -6.27 21.87
CA LEU A 144 7.83 -6.57 20.45
C LEU A 144 8.07 -5.30 19.62
N TYR A 145 7.47 -4.17 19.99
CA TYR A 145 7.70 -2.88 19.34
C TYR A 145 9.17 -2.46 19.43
N HIS A 146 9.76 -2.38 20.62
CA HIS A 146 11.17 -1.98 20.78
C HIS A 146 12.14 -2.98 20.17
N ASN A 147 11.84 -4.27 20.32
CA ASN A 147 12.76 -5.31 19.93
C ASN A 147 12.70 -5.63 18.43
N ILE A 148 11.58 -5.45 17.74
CA ILE A 148 11.50 -5.84 16.32
C ILE A 148 11.30 -4.62 15.41
N TYR A 149 10.47 -3.67 15.82
CA TYR A 149 9.91 -2.69 14.89
C TYR A 149 10.50 -1.30 14.99
N GLU A 150 10.79 -0.80 16.19
CA GLU A 150 11.13 0.61 16.41
C GLU A 150 12.33 1.08 15.58
N GLN A 151 13.44 0.33 15.64
CA GLN A 151 14.67 0.70 14.96
C GLN A 151 14.51 0.68 13.44
N ILE A 152 13.93 -0.40 12.89
CA ILE A 152 13.80 -0.58 11.45
C ILE A 152 12.80 0.42 10.85
N LEU A 153 11.71 0.74 11.56
CA LEU A 153 10.74 1.74 11.12
C LEU A 153 11.32 3.15 11.13
N LYS A 154 12.08 3.52 12.17
CA LYS A 154 12.82 4.80 12.19
C LYS A 154 13.87 4.87 11.08
N TRP A 155 14.53 3.75 10.79
CA TRP A 155 15.49 3.64 9.69
C TRP A 155 14.84 3.90 8.33
N PHE A 156 13.68 3.28 8.04
CA PHE A 156 12.92 3.51 6.81
C PHE A 156 12.38 4.94 6.65
N GLN A 157 12.36 5.74 7.72
CA GLN A 157 11.92 7.13 7.73
C GLN A 157 13.04 8.14 7.45
N GLN A 158 14.29 7.69 7.37
CA GLN A 158 15.43 8.57 7.10
C GLN A 158 15.37 9.17 5.69
N THR A 159 16.00 10.34 5.53
CA THR A 159 15.96 11.10 4.27
C THR A 159 17.20 10.87 3.41
N GLN A 160 18.25 10.30 3.99
CA GLN A 160 19.51 10.06 3.30
C GLN A 160 19.43 8.80 2.41
N PRO A 161 20.26 8.67 1.37
CA PRO A 161 20.26 7.48 0.53
C PRO A 161 20.76 6.24 1.31
N LEU A 162 19.90 5.25 1.50
CA LEU A 162 20.23 4.02 2.26
C LEU A 162 20.00 2.74 1.45
N ILE A 163 19.90 2.84 0.13
CA ILE A 163 19.63 1.66 -0.71
C ILE A 163 20.74 0.59 -0.60
N HIS A 164 21.97 1.02 -0.35
CA HIS A 164 23.15 0.16 -0.22
C HIS A 164 23.15 -0.74 1.03
N VAL A 165 22.42 -0.35 2.08
CA VAL A 165 22.30 -1.12 3.34
C VAL A 165 20.92 -1.80 3.50
N LEU A 166 19.96 -1.52 2.61
CA LEU A 166 18.59 -2.04 2.69
C LEU A 166 18.52 -3.56 2.81
N TYR A 167 19.34 -4.29 2.04
CA TYR A 167 19.35 -5.75 2.09
C TYR A 167 19.84 -6.27 3.45
N ASP A 168 20.91 -5.68 3.99
CA ASP A 168 21.46 -6.06 5.30
C ASP A 168 20.48 -5.78 6.43
N GLU A 169 19.78 -4.65 6.38
CA GLU A 169 18.75 -4.31 7.37
C GLU A 169 17.55 -5.27 7.33
N CYS A 170 17.11 -5.68 6.13
CA CYS A 170 16.07 -6.70 5.99
C CYS A 170 16.54 -8.07 6.53
N GLU A 171 17.79 -8.45 6.27
CA GLU A 171 18.38 -9.68 6.81
C GLU A 171 18.47 -9.64 8.34
N GLN A 172 18.94 -8.53 8.92
CA GLN A 172 19.03 -8.34 10.36
C GLN A 172 17.67 -8.40 11.04
N LEU A 173 16.62 -7.84 10.41
CA LEU A 173 15.25 -7.94 10.92
C LEU A 173 14.80 -9.40 11.05
N ILE A 174 15.02 -10.23 10.02
CA ILE A 174 14.67 -11.65 10.05
C ILE A 174 15.47 -12.39 11.13
N ARG A 175 16.78 -12.13 11.23
CA ARG A 175 17.64 -12.75 12.26
C ARG A 175 17.18 -12.39 13.67
N ARG A 176 16.86 -11.12 13.92
CA ARG A 176 16.37 -10.63 15.22
C ARG A 176 15.01 -11.22 15.58
N LEU A 177 14.15 -11.42 14.59
CA LEU A 177 12.87 -12.10 14.81
C LEU A 177 13.06 -13.57 15.15
N PHE A 178 13.89 -14.29 14.40
CA PHE A 178 14.21 -15.69 14.70
C PHE A 178 14.87 -15.87 16.05
N SER A 179 15.79 -14.98 16.47
CA SER A 179 16.42 -15.08 17.78
C SER A 179 15.40 -14.98 18.93
N CYS A 180 14.19 -14.47 18.69
CA CYS A 180 13.15 -14.42 19.71
C CYS A 180 12.52 -15.78 20.01
N PHE A 181 12.43 -16.68 19.03
CA PHE A 181 11.61 -17.89 19.17
C PHE A 181 12.14 -19.17 18.53
N ILE A 182 13.22 -19.11 17.76
CA ILE A 182 13.86 -20.26 17.12
C ILE A 182 15.14 -20.63 17.88
N ASN A 183 15.42 -21.93 17.96
CA ASN A 183 16.61 -22.46 18.62
C ASN A 183 17.88 -21.91 17.96
N GLU A 184 18.84 -21.49 18.79
CA GLU A 184 20.00 -20.73 18.33
C GLU A 184 20.89 -21.54 17.36
N ASP A 185 20.98 -22.86 17.58
CA ASP A 185 21.70 -23.80 16.72
C ASP A 185 21.15 -23.86 15.29
N LEU A 186 19.87 -23.51 15.11
CA LEU A 186 19.23 -23.45 13.80
C LEU A 186 19.43 -22.12 13.09
N ILE A 187 19.99 -21.10 13.75
CA ILE A 187 20.17 -19.74 13.21
C ILE A 187 21.65 -19.44 12.96
N LYS A 188 22.53 -19.83 13.89
CA LYS A 188 23.96 -19.55 13.85
C LYS A 188 24.57 -19.98 12.51
N SER A 189 25.45 -19.14 11.96
CA SER A 189 26.22 -19.38 10.73
C SER A 189 25.43 -19.64 9.43
N LYS A 190 24.08 -19.61 9.46
CA LYS A 190 23.27 -19.75 8.26
C LYS A 190 23.22 -18.47 7.45
N THR A 191 23.27 -18.61 6.13
CA THR A 191 22.96 -17.56 5.16
C THR A 191 21.47 -17.21 5.18
N LEU A 192 21.09 -16.03 4.65
CA LEU A 192 19.68 -15.64 4.57
C LEU A 192 18.81 -16.66 3.81
N ASN A 193 19.33 -17.25 2.74
CA ASN A 193 18.61 -18.29 1.98
C ASN A 193 18.30 -19.52 2.83
N GLU A 194 19.25 -19.95 3.65
CA GLU A 194 19.05 -21.08 4.56
C GLU A 194 18.11 -20.73 5.71
N LEU A 195 18.15 -19.48 6.20
CA LEU A 195 17.20 -18.97 7.19
C LEU A 195 15.76 -19.02 6.66
N MET A 196 15.52 -18.57 5.43
CA MET A 196 14.19 -18.58 4.83
C MET A 196 13.59 -19.99 4.67
N ASN A 197 14.44 -21.03 4.67
CA ASN A 197 14.04 -22.43 4.54
C ASN A 197 13.83 -23.13 5.89
N ILE A 198 14.01 -22.45 7.03
CA ILE A 198 13.75 -23.03 8.35
C ILE A 198 12.24 -23.28 8.50
N SER A 199 11.88 -24.50 8.87
CA SER A 199 10.50 -24.85 9.25
C SER A 199 10.15 -24.28 10.63
N PHE A 200 9.98 -22.97 10.72
CA PHE A 200 9.78 -22.22 11.97
C PHE A 200 8.42 -22.47 12.63
N HIS A 201 7.47 -23.11 11.94
CA HIS A 201 6.18 -23.51 12.50
C HIS A 201 6.26 -24.78 13.37
N ILE A 202 7.36 -25.54 13.28
CA ILE A 202 7.52 -26.79 14.03
C ILE A 202 8.00 -26.45 15.44
N GLN A 203 7.24 -26.87 16.45
CA GLN A 203 7.56 -26.57 17.86
C GLN A 203 8.93 -27.11 18.30
N ALA A 204 9.40 -28.24 17.73
CA ALA A 204 10.74 -28.77 18.01
C ALA A 204 11.90 -27.85 17.55
N ASN A 205 11.64 -26.97 16.58
CA ASN A 205 12.61 -25.97 16.12
C ASN A 205 12.54 -24.66 16.93
N GLN A 206 11.52 -24.53 17.77
CA GLN A 206 11.27 -23.34 18.56
C GLN A 206 11.86 -23.49 19.97
N LYS A 207 12.14 -22.34 20.58
CA LYS A 207 12.56 -22.25 21.97
C LYS A 207 11.44 -22.73 22.91
N CYS A 208 11.84 -23.29 24.04
CA CYS A 208 10.90 -23.62 25.12
C CYS A 208 10.37 -22.34 25.81
N ASP A 209 9.32 -22.46 26.63
CA ASP A 209 8.63 -21.30 27.24
C ASP A 209 9.57 -20.39 28.06
N SER A 210 10.54 -21.00 28.77
CA SER A 210 11.53 -20.30 29.58
C SER A 210 12.62 -19.60 28.77
N GLU A 211 12.78 -19.94 27.49
CA GLU A 211 13.81 -19.38 26.61
C GLU A 211 13.22 -18.44 25.54
N LEU A 212 11.90 -18.45 25.35
CA LEU A 212 11.22 -17.49 24.47
C LEU A 212 11.49 -16.06 24.91
N GLU A 213 11.88 -15.19 23.98
CA GLU A 213 12.06 -13.78 24.24
C GLU A 213 10.69 -13.08 24.27
N ILE A 214 10.27 -12.64 25.45
CA ILE A 214 8.99 -11.94 25.67
C ILE A 214 9.14 -10.61 26.41
N GLY A 215 10.38 -10.26 26.79
CA GLY A 215 10.71 -9.09 27.60
C GLY A 215 10.55 -9.29 29.10
N GLU A 216 11.39 -8.61 29.87
CA GLU A 216 11.47 -8.77 31.33
C GLU A 216 10.19 -8.33 32.05
N ALA A 217 9.60 -7.19 31.64
CA ALA A 217 8.33 -6.72 32.21
C ALA A 217 7.21 -7.76 32.03
N THR A 218 7.17 -8.43 30.88
CA THR A 218 6.22 -9.51 30.61
C THR A 218 6.50 -10.73 31.48
N ARG A 219 7.77 -11.16 31.61
CA ARG A 219 8.20 -12.29 32.45
C ARG A 219 7.78 -12.10 33.91
N LEU A 220 8.03 -10.91 34.47
CA LEU A 220 7.69 -10.61 35.86
C LEU A 220 6.19 -10.77 36.14
N ASP A 221 5.35 -10.26 35.24
CA ASP A 221 3.91 -10.32 35.40
C ASP A 221 3.30 -11.66 35.00
N GLN A 222 3.96 -12.42 34.10
CA GLN A 222 3.53 -13.74 33.61
C GLN A 222 3.38 -14.76 34.74
N ASN A 223 4.18 -14.65 35.80
CA ASN A 223 4.06 -15.49 37.00
C ASN A 223 2.70 -15.37 37.70
N ASN A 224 1.93 -14.31 37.43
CA ASN A 224 0.59 -14.12 38.02
C ASN A 224 -0.53 -14.84 37.28
N LEU A 225 -0.24 -15.47 36.13
CA LEU A 225 -1.21 -16.24 35.34
C LEU A 225 -1.36 -17.66 35.88
N SER A 226 -2.56 -18.22 35.73
CA SER A 226 -2.78 -19.66 35.97
C SER A 226 -2.03 -20.52 34.94
N SER A 227 -1.91 -21.83 35.20
CA SER A 227 -1.24 -22.77 34.29
C SER A 227 -1.89 -22.77 32.88
N GLU A 228 -3.23 -22.79 32.83
CA GLU A 228 -3.99 -22.77 31.57
C GLU A 228 -3.82 -21.45 30.82
N GLU A 229 -3.88 -20.31 31.53
CA GLU A 229 -3.66 -18.99 30.94
C GLU A 229 -2.23 -18.84 30.40
N ASN A 230 -1.24 -19.40 31.10
CA ASN A 230 0.15 -19.42 30.65
C ASN A 230 0.33 -20.23 29.38
N GLN A 231 -0.23 -21.44 29.32
CA GLN A 231 -0.16 -22.28 28.14
C GLN A 231 -0.78 -21.57 26.92
N GLN A 232 -1.94 -20.95 27.10
CA GLN A 232 -2.59 -20.18 26.02
C GLN A 232 -1.76 -18.95 25.63
N PHE A 233 -1.22 -18.22 26.60
CA PHE A 233 -0.37 -17.05 26.35
C PHE A 233 0.85 -17.40 25.51
N PHE A 234 1.60 -18.44 25.87
CA PHE A 234 2.78 -18.86 25.09
C PHE A 234 2.41 -19.44 23.71
N SER A 235 1.24 -20.08 23.58
CA SER A 235 0.71 -20.50 22.28
C SER A 235 0.44 -19.29 21.38
N ASP A 236 -0.23 -18.25 21.91
CA ASP A 236 -0.51 -17.00 21.20
C ASP A 236 0.79 -16.29 20.76
N ILE A 237 1.79 -16.24 21.65
CA ILE A 237 3.11 -15.63 21.38
C ILE A 237 3.82 -16.34 20.21
N ARG A 238 3.87 -17.69 20.24
CA ARG A 238 4.47 -18.49 19.15
C ARG A 238 3.76 -18.29 17.83
N ASN A 239 2.43 -18.26 17.87
CA ASN A 239 1.63 -18.01 16.68
C ASN A 239 1.90 -16.61 16.11
N MET A 240 1.95 -15.59 16.97
CA MET A 240 2.26 -14.22 16.59
C MET A 240 3.63 -14.13 15.92
N TYR A 241 4.69 -14.68 16.53
CA TYR A 241 6.02 -14.70 15.92
C TYR A 241 6.06 -15.44 14.59
N SER A 242 5.39 -16.59 14.50
CA SER A 242 5.31 -17.38 13.27
C SER A 242 4.60 -16.63 12.14
N LEU A 243 3.50 -15.95 12.44
CA LEU A 243 2.72 -15.19 11.47
C LEU A 243 3.47 -13.93 11.00
N ILE A 244 4.10 -13.20 11.92
CA ILE A 244 4.96 -12.05 11.57
C ILE A 244 6.11 -12.53 10.66
N THR A 245 6.79 -13.60 11.04
CA THR A 245 7.91 -14.17 10.27
C THR A 245 7.46 -14.52 8.85
N LYS A 246 6.37 -15.28 8.75
CA LYS A 246 5.80 -15.70 7.46
C LYS A 246 5.49 -14.49 6.57
N GLU A 247 4.90 -13.44 7.13
CA GLU A 247 4.56 -12.25 6.37
C GLU A 247 5.81 -11.47 5.94
N LEU A 248 6.80 -11.29 6.82
CA LEU A 248 8.03 -10.59 6.49
C LEU A 248 8.84 -11.32 5.42
N ILE A 249 9.01 -12.65 5.52
CA ILE A 249 9.69 -13.44 4.47
C ILE A 249 8.96 -13.33 3.13
N ARG A 250 7.62 -13.31 3.14
CA ARG A 250 6.79 -13.20 1.94
C ARG A 250 6.88 -11.82 1.26
N THR A 251 7.14 -10.76 2.02
CA THR A 251 6.96 -9.37 1.56
C THR A 251 8.25 -8.59 1.40
N LEU A 252 9.26 -8.83 2.22
CA LEU A 252 10.55 -8.16 2.13
C LEU A 252 11.31 -8.61 0.87
N PRO A 253 12.16 -7.73 0.28
CA PRO A 253 12.89 -8.04 -0.95
C PRO A 253 14.13 -8.93 -0.70
N LEU A 254 13.99 -10.01 0.06
CA LEU A 254 15.08 -10.90 0.50
C LEU A 254 15.75 -11.67 -0.66
N ASN A 255 14.99 -11.91 -1.74
CA ASN A 255 15.45 -12.56 -2.97
C ASN A 255 15.88 -11.56 -4.07
N ASN A 256 16.05 -10.27 -3.74
CA ASN A 256 16.40 -9.25 -4.73
C ASN A 256 17.93 -9.21 -4.95
N ASP A 257 18.38 -9.77 -6.07
CA ASP A 257 19.81 -9.83 -6.41
C ASP A 257 20.44 -8.44 -6.58
N LEU A 258 19.71 -7.47 -7.14
CA LEU A 258 20.20 -6.10 -7.27
C LEU A 258 20.51 -5.52 -5.89
N LEU A 259 19.56 -5.57 -4.96
CA LEU A 259 19.76 -5.07 -3.58
C LEU A 259 20.93 -5.79 -2.88
N ARG A 260 21.11 -7.10 -3.12
CA ARG A 260 22.25 -7.84 -2.58
C ARG A 260 23.58 -7.30 -3.11
N HIS A 261 23.66 -6.98 -4.41
CA HIS A 261 24.87 -6.41 -5.00
C HIS A 261 25.12 -4.97 -4.55
N LEU A 262 24.08 -4.17 -4.28
CA LEU A 262 24.21 -2.77 -3.85
C LEU A 262 25.03 -2.58 -2.56
N LYS A 263 25.19 -3.62 -1.74
CA LYS A 263 26.08 -3.62 -0.57
C LYS A 263 27.52 -3.23 -0.91
N CYS A 264 27.99 -3.50 -2.14
CA CYS A 264 29.35 -3.17 -2.54
C CYS A 264 29.63 -1.65 -2.57
N LEU A 265 28.60 -0.80 -2.55
CA LEU A 265 28.75 0.65 -2.46
C LEU A 265 29.22 1.11 -1.08
N HIS A 266 29.03 0.29 -0.04
CA HIS A 266 29.49 0.64 1.30
C HIS A 266 31.02 0.75 1.32
N PRO A 267 31.62 1.81 1.91
CA PRO A 267 33.07 2.02 1.93
C PRO A 267 33.87 0.81 2.47
N ILE A 268 33.34 0.15 3.50
CA ILE A 268 33.93 -1.07 4.08
C ILE A 268 34.02 -2.23 3.06
N MET A 269 33.07 -2.31 2.12
CA MET A 269 33.02 -3.38 1.12
C MET A 269 33.94 -3.13 -0.09
N ARG A 270 34.65 -2.00 -0.12
CA ARG A 270 35.54 -1.60 -1.20
C ARG A 270 36.59 -2.66 -1.54
N HIS A 271 37.23 -3.24 -0.53
CA HIS A 271 38.27 -4.25 -0.72
C HIS A 271 37.72 -5.67 -0.83
N SER A 272 36.40 -5.84 -0.85
CA SER A 272 35.80 -7.16 -1.09
C SER A 272 36.15 -7.66 -2.49
N GLU A 273 36.63 -8.90 -2.56
CA GLU A 273 36.97 -9.58 -3.81
C GLU A 273 35.78 -9.65 -4.77
N THR A 274 34.54 -9.68 -4.26
CA THR A 274 33.32 -9.79 -5.08
C THR A 274 32.69 -8.44 -5.46
N SER A 275 33.26 -7.31 -5.02
CA SER A 275 32.69 -5.98 -5.26
C SER A 275 32.68 -5.59 -6.75
N HIS A 276 33.71 -5.98 -7.51
CA HIS A 276 33.80 -5.72 -8.94
C HIS A 276 32.73 -6.50 -9.75
N ILE A 277 32.46 -7.75 -9.36
CA ILE A 277 31.36 -8.55 -9.94
C ILE A 277 30.03 -7.88 -9.62
N SER A 278 29.88 -7.39 -8.38
CA SER A 278 28.66 -6.73 -7.93
C SER A 278 28.40 -5.44 -8.70
N ILE A 279 29.39 -4.55 -8.88
CA ILE A 279 29.17 -3.31 -9.64
C ILE A 279 28.84 -3.57 -11.11
N MET A 280 29.46 -4.59 -11.72
CA MET A 280 29.15 -5.01 -13.09
C MET A 280 27.69 -5.52 -13.19
N ASN A 281 27.25 -6.35 -12.26
CA ASN A 281 25.86 -6.84 -12.22
C ASN A 281 24.86 -5.72 -11.95
N ILE A 282 25.23 -4.74 -11.13
CA ILE A 282 24.44 -3.53 -10.93
C ILE A 282 24.34 -2.76 -12.24
N ALA A 283 25.44 -2.48 -12.94
CA ALA A 283 25.43 -1.75 -14.20
C ALA A 283 24.49 -2.39 -15.25
N ARG A 284 24.52 -3.72 -15.36
CA ARG A 284 23.61 -4.52 -16.22
C ARG A 284 22.13 -4.36 -15.86
N SER A 285 21.82 -4.05 -14.61
CA SER A 285 20.45 -3.81 -14.12
C SER A 285 19.90 -2.43 -14.50
N PHE A 286 20.70 -1.54 -15.11
CA PHE A 286 20.33 -0.18 -15.52
C PHE A 286 20.47 0.04 -17.04
N PRO A 287 19.88 -0.80 -17.92
CA PRO A 287 20.11 -0.76 -19.37
C PRO A 287 19.61 0.52 -20.05
N GLN A 288 18.73 1.29 -19.39
CA GLN A 288 18.24 2.57 -19.91
C GLN A 288 19.21 3.73 -19.69
N MET A 289 20.08 3.62 -18.69
CA MET A 289 21.02 4.67 -18.32
C MET A 289 22.45 4.31 -18.70
N ILE A 290 22.79 3.03 -18.67
CA ILE A 290 24.14 2.51 -18.89
C ILE A 290 24.15 1.65 -20.15
N ILE A 291 24.94 2.06 -21.14
CA ILE A 291 25.15 1.30 -22.38
C ILE A 291 26.22 0.21 -22.15
N PRO A 292 26.27 -0.86 -22.98
CA PRO A 292 27.25 -1.94 -22.80
C PRO A 292 28.70 -1.47 -22.66
N ASP A 293 29.15 -0.53 -23.51
CA ASP A 293 30.51 0.03 -23.44
C ASP A 293 30.82 0.74 -22.11
N ASP A 294 29.80 1.35 -21.48
CA ASP A 294 29.97 1.98 -20.16
C ASP A 294 30.14 0.92 -19.06
N ILE A 295 29.65 -0.32 -19.24
CA ILE A 295 29.79 -1.41 -18.25
C ILE A 295 31.26 -1.81 -18.10
N ASP A 296 31.96 -1.99 -19.22
CA ASP A 296 33.38 -2.36 -19.21
C ASP A 296 34.22 -1.23 -18.60
N ARG A 297 33.90 0.03 -18.93
CA ARG A 297 34.52 1.21 -18.33
C ARG A 297 34.26 1.30 -16.83
N ILE A 298 33.02 1.10 -16.38
CA ILE A 298 32.66 1.09 -14.95
C ILE A 298 33.45 0.01 -14.20
N THR A 299 33.62 -1.16 -14.80
CA THR A 299 34.36 -2.27 -14.20
C THR A 299 35.85 -1.92 -14.05
N ALA A 300 36.46 -1.34 -15.09
CA ALA A 300 37.84 -0.86 -15.04
C ALA A 300 38.02 0.29 -14.02
N GLU A 301 37.12 1.27 -14.02
CA GLU A 301 37.09 2.37 -13.05
C GLU A 301 36.91 1.86 -11.61
N TRP A 302 36.14 0.79 -11.40
CA TRP A 302 36.00 0.17 -10.09
C TRP A 302 37.30 -0.43 -9.59
N TYR A 303 38.07 -1.13 -10.43
CA TYR A 303 39.39 -1.64 -10.04
C TYR A 303 40.35 -0.50 -9.65
N ILE A 304 40.32 0.62 -10.38
CA ILE A 304 41.09 1.82 -9.99
C ILE A 304 40.60 2.29 -8.62
N TYR A 305 39.29 2.45 -8.44
CA TYR A 305 38.68 2.84 -7.18
C TYR A 305 39.05 1.90 -6.03
N GLN A 306 39.22 0.59 -6.22
CA GLN A 306 39.65 -0.32 -5.15
C GLN A 306 41.09 -0.06 -4.67
N ASN A 307 41.95 0.43 -5.57
CA ASN A 307 43.38 0.61 -5.32
C ASN A 307 43.76 2.05 -4.94
N GLU A 308 42.83 3.00 -4.96
CA GLU A 308 43.07 4.36 -4.47
C GLU A 308 43.42 4.44 -2.97
N ASN A 309 43.99 5.55 -2.54
CA ASN A 309 44.09 5.84 -1.10
C ASN A 309 42.94 6.79 -0.72
N ILE A 310 41.90 6.26 -0.08
CA ILE A 310 40.72 7.03 0.32
C ILE A 310 40.82 7.37 1.82
N PRO A 311 40.83 8.65 2.20
CA PRO A 311 40.88 9.05 3.60
C PRO A 311 39.71 8.48 4.40
N ASN A 312 39.98 7.97 5.60
CA ASN A 312 38.94 7.46 6.50
C ASN A 312 37.90 8.53 6.86
N GLU A 313 38.33 9.78 6.97
CA GLU A 313 37.50 10.96 7.22
C GLU A 313 36.39 11.15 6.18
N TRP A 314 36.51 10.58 4.98
CA TRP A 314 35.49 10.74 3.94
C TRP A 314 34.26 9.86 4.18
N TYR A 315 34.39 8.80 4.97
CA TYR A 315 33.27 7.94 5.32
C TYR A 315 32.98 7.89 6.81
N GLU A 316 33.93 8.23 7.69
CA GLU A 316 33.73 8.20 9.14
C GLU A 316 34.31 9.44 9.83
N GLN A 317 33.50 10.10 10.66
CA GLN A 317 33.92 11.20 11.53
C GLN A 317 33.35 11.02 12.93
N THR A 318 34.19 11.05 13.96
CA THR A 318 33.76 10.97 15.39
C THR A 318 32.85 9.77 15.68
N ASN A 319 33.21 8.58 15.18
CA ASN A 319 32.43 7.33 15.28
C ASN A 319 31.01 7.42 14.65
N LYS A 320 30.81 8.30 13.68
CA LYS A 320 29.60 8.36 12.86
C LYS A 320 29.95 8.30 11.39
N TYR A 321 29.25 7.45 10.66
CA TYR A 321 29.39 7.42 9.21
C TYR A 321 28.78 8.68 8.60
N HIS A 322 29.48 9.25 7.62
CA HIS A 322 28.89 10.23 6.72
C HIS A 322 27.82 9.58 5.84
N SER A 323 26.90 10.39 5.31
CA SER A 323 25.94 9.90 4.33
C SER A 323 26.67 9.38 3.09
N ILE A 324 26.13 8.33 2.49
CA ILE A 324 26.79 7.63 1.38
C ILE A 324 27.02 8.53 0.16
N ASP A 325 26.13 9.49 -0.07
CA ASP A 325 26.24 10.49 -1.13
C ASP A 325 27.35 11.51 -0.86
N TYR A 326 27.62 11.87 0.40
CA TYR A 326 28.78 12.68 0.77
C TYR A 326 30.09 11.96 0.45
N TYR A 327 30.18 10.68 0.84
CA TYR A 327 31.34 9.84 0.54
C TYR A 327 31.61 9.77 -0.98
N TRP A 328 30.60 9.38 -1.76
CA TRP A 328 30.75 9.24 -3.21
C TRP A 328 31.02 10.57 -3.91
N LYS A 329 30.43 11.67 -3.42
CA LYS A 329 30.74 13.02 -3.92
C LYS A 329 32.24 13.31 -3.82
N ASN A 330 32.88 12.99 -2.70
CA ASN A 330 34.31 13.19 -2.52
C ASN A 330 35.14 12.26 -3.41
N VAL A 331 34.76 10.98 -3.52
CA VAL A 331 35.40 10.01 -4.44
C VAL A 331 35.39 10.53 -5.89
N PHE A 332 34.30 11.14 -6.34
CA PHE A 332 34.19 11.67 -7.70
C PHE A 332 35.07 12.90 -7.97
N THR A 333 35.61 13.54 -6.92
CA THR A 333 36.54 14.68 -7.10
C THR A 333 37.96 14.25 -7.41
N LEU A 334 38.29 12.97 -7.24
CA LEU A 334 39.65 12.46 -7.46
C LEU A 334 40.11 12.70 -8.90
N LYS A 335 41.34 13.21 -9.01
CA LYS A 335 41.97 13.57 -10.28
C LYS A 335 43.16 12.68 -10.58
N THR A 336 43.38 12.40 -11.86
CA THR A 336 44.61 11.81 -12.36
C THR A 336 45.77 12.79 -12.18
N ASN A 337 47.00 12.33 -12.41
CA ASN A 337 48.20 13.20 -12.37
C ASN A 337 48.17 14.30 -13.45
N THR A 338 47.31 14.18 -14.46
CA THR A 338 47.09 15.19 -15.50
C THR A 338 45.94 16.16 -15.18
N GLY A 339 45.30 16.03 -14.02
CA GLY A 339 44.21 16.90 -13.57
C GLY A 339 42.82 16.54 -14.10
N THR A 340 42.69 15.47 -14.91
CA THR A 340 41.40 14.96 -15.39
C THR A 340 40.70 14.14 -14.30
N ASN A 341 39.37 14.01 -14.35
CA ASN A 341 38.64 13.16 -13.39
C ASN A 341 39.09 11.70 -13.53
N LYS A 342 39.35 11.01 -12.40
CA LYS A 342 39.66 9.57 -12.41
C LYS A 342 38.49 8.71 -12.88
N PHE A 343 37.26 9.15 -12.62
CA PHE A 343 36.03 8.40 -12.89
C PHE A 343 35.10 9.20 -13.79
N ILE A 344 34.63 8.59 -14.87
CA ILE A 344 33.75 9.21 -15.87
C ILE A 344 32.43 8.46 -15.93
N ALA A 345 32.47 7.13 -16.05
CA ALA A 345 31.28 6.29 -16.17
C ALA A 345 30.71 5.87 -14.80
N LEU A 346 31.56 5.60 -13.81
CA LEU A 346 31.15 5.22 -12.47
C LEU A 346 30.24 6.25 -11.77
N PRO A 347 30.51 7.58 -11.83
CA PRO A 347 29.64 8.57 -11.20
C PRO A 347 28.21 8.56 -11.76
N LYS A 348 28.05 8.23 -13.04
CA LYS A 348 26.74 8.13 -13.70
C LYS A 348 25.92 7.01 -13.06
N LEU A 349 26.49 5.81 -12.96
CA LEU A 349 25.83 4.65 -12.34
C LEU A 349 25.50 4.90 -10.87
N ILE A 350 26.47 5.36 -10.07
CA ILE A 350 26.26 5.56 -8.63
C ILE A 350 25.17 6.60 -8.37
N LYS A 351 25.12 7.70 -9.13
CA LYS A 351 24.04 8.67 -9.00
C LYS A 351 22.66 8.07 -9.30
N CYS A 352 22.55 7.21 -10.32
CA CYS A 352 21.30 6.49 -10.61
C CYS A 352 20.89 5.59 -9.43
N ILE A 353 21.85 4.88 -8.83
CA ILE A 353 21.59 4.02 -7.67
C ILE A 353 21.15 4.82 -6.45
N LEU A 354 21.86 5.91 -6.12
CA LEU A 354 21.56 6.72 -4.93
C LEU A 354 20.25 7.53 -5.06
N ALA A 355 19.70 7.64 -6.27
CA ALA A 355 18.37 8.17 -6.50
C ALA A 355 17.25 7.14 -6.21
N LEU A 356 17.57 5.86 -6.04
CA LEU A 356 16.60 4.85 -5.64
C LEU A 356 16.18 5.05 -4.19
N SER A 357 14.87 5.06 -3.97
CA SER A 357 14.32 5.21 -2.63
C SER A 357 14.40 3.90 -1.85
N HIS A 358 14.97 3.94 -0.65
CA HIS A 358 15.01 2.78 0.27
C HIS A 358 13.70 2.59 1.04
N GLY A 359 12.83 3.61 1.08
CA GLY A 359 11.54 3.60 1.77
C GLY A 359 10.57 4.61 1.13
N ASN A 360 9.43 4.88 1.78
CA ASN A 360 8.46 5.88 1.28
C ASN A 360 8.41 7.15 2.12
N ALA A 361 9.42 7.37 2.97
CA ALA A 361 9.45 8.50 3.90
C ALA A 361 9.26 9.87 3.21
N ASP A 362 9.89 10.07 2.06
CA ASP A 362 9.74 11.32 1.29
C ASP A 362 8.31 11.52 0.79
N VAL A 363 7.66 10.44 0.34
CA VAL A 363 6.27 10.46 -0.11
C VAL A 363 5.32 10.72 1.06
N GLU A 364 5.52 10.05 2.20
CA GLU A 364 4.71 10.23 3.41
C GLU A 364 4.86 11.62 4.03
N ARG A 365 6.09 12.17 4.02
CA ARG A 365 6.33 13.58 4.36
C ARG A 365 5.59 14.49 3.38
N GLY A 366 5.68 14.22 2.08
CA GLY A 366 4.91 14.93 1.06
C GLY A 366 3.41 14.96 1.34
N PHE A 367 2.83 13.83 1.74
CA PHE A 367 1.41 13.76 2.14
C PHE A 367 1.11 14.54 3.41
N SER A 368 1.97 14.46 4.42
CA SER A 368 1.81 15.22 5.67
C SER A 368 1.83 16.73 5.41
N GLU A 369 2.73 17.16 4.55
CA GLU A 369 2.85 18.53 4.09
C GLU A 369 1.63 18.97 3.25
N ASN A 370 1.08 18.07 2.43
CA ASN A 370 -0.17 18.32 1.71
C ASN A 370 -1.36 18.43 2.67
N ALA A 371 -1.39 17.66 3.76
CA ALA A 371 -2.45 17.73 4.76
C ALA A 371 -2.51 19.11 5.44
N PHE A 372 -1.36 19.82 5.55
CA PHE A 372 -1.35 21.21 6.00
C PHE A 372 -1.88 22.20 4.95
N LEU A 373 -1.79 21.87 3.66
CA LEU A 373 -2.31 22.71 2.57
C LEU A 373 -3.82 22.48 2.34
N LEU A 374 -4.27 21.23 2.48
CA LEU A 374 -5.64 20.76 2.29
C LEU A 374 -6.41 20.74 3.61
N THR A 375 -6.63 21.92 4.18
CA THR A 375 -7.54 22.09 5.33
C THR A 375 -9.00 21.95 4.90
N ASP A 376 -9.92 21.78 5.85
CA ASP A 376 -11.37 21.69 5.56
C ASP A 376 -11.86 22.90 4.73
N ASP A 377 -11.35 24.10 5.04
CA ASP A 377 -11.62 25.35 4.32
C ASP A 377 -10.97 25.43 2.92
N ARG A 378 -10.00 24.56 2.61
CA ARG A 378 -9.22 24.54 1.36
C ARG A 378 -9.40 23.23 0.59
N SER A 379 -10.46 22.49 0.87
CA SER A 379 -10.79 21.21 0.24
C SER A 379 -11.07 21.30 -1.27
N LEU A 380 -11.33 22.50 -1.80
CA LEU A 380 -11.61 22.76 -3.22
C LEU A 380 -10.37 23.17 -4.05
N LEU A 381 -9.15 23.10 -3.49
CA LEU A 381 -7.94 23.39 -4.26
C LEU A 381 -7.76 22.39 -5.40
N SER A 382 -7.54 22.90 -6.61
CA SER A 382 -7.18 22.06 -7.76
C SER A 382 -5.76 21.50 -7.61
N ASP A 383 -5.48 20.38 -8.28
CA ASP A 383 -4.13 19.78 -8.33
C ASP A 383 -3.06 20.80 -8.77
N ALA A 384 -3.39 21.66 -9.74
CA ALA A 384 -2.50 22.73 -10.20
C ALA A 384 -2.18 23.73 -9.08
N SER A 385 -3.17 24.08 -8.26
CA SER A 385 -2.99 24.99 -7.12
C SER A 385 -2.14 24.36 -6.03
N ILE A 386 -2.38 23.08 -5.73
CA ILE A 386 -1.58 22.29 -4.78
C ILE A 386 -0.12 22.24 -5.27
N ASN A 387 0.10 21.89 -6.54
CA ASN A 387 1.43 21.82 -7.15
C ASN A 387 2.15 23.19 -7.12
N GLY A 388 1.44 24.29 -7.38
CA GLY A 388 2.02 25.64 -7.30
C GLY A 388 2.44 26.03 -5.88
N LEU A 389 1.60 25.74 -4.88
CA LEU A 389 1.92 25.97 -3.46
C LEU A 389 3.10 25.11 -3.00
N ARG A 390 3.11 23.84 -3.43
CA ARG A 390 4.21 22.89 -3.18
C ARG A 390 5.52 23.39 -3.77
N ALA A 391 5.52 23.74 -5.06
CA ALA A 391 6.69 24.27 -5.75
C ALA A 391 7.23 25.54 -5.07
N THR A 392 6.34 26.43 -4.63
CA THR A 392 6.73 27.65 -3.90
C THR A 392 7.42 27.32 -2.59
N ARG A 393 6.81 26.43 -1.79
CA ARG A 393 7.34 26.04 -0.48
C ARG A 393 8.66 25.28 -0.60
N ASP A 394 8.75 24.36 -1.55
CA ASP A 394 9.95 23.58 -1.83
C ASP A 394 11.06 24.50 -2.37
N GLY A 395 10.72 25.51 -3.19
CA GLY A 395 11.62 26.57 -3.62
C GLY A 395 12.16 27.42 -2.46
N VAL A 396 11.31 27.86 -1.52
CA VAL A 396 11.76 28.58 -0.31
C VAL A 396 12.69 27.70 0.53
N LYS A 397 12.37 26.42 0.67
CA LYS A 397 13.20 25.47 1.43
C LYS A 397 14.58 25.29 0.78
N PHE A 398 14.62 25.11 -0.53
CA PHE A 398 15.84 24.82 -1.27
C PHE A 398 16.71 26.05 -1.49
N PHE A 399 16.13 27.16 -1.94
CA PHE A 399 16.89 28.36 -2.33
C PHE A 399 17.08 29.35 -1.18
N GLY A 400 16.20 29.35 -0.18
CA GLY A 400 16.25 30.29 0.95
C GLY A 400 16.46 29.62 2.30
N ASN A 401 16.92 28.35 2.34
CA ASN A 401 17.08 27.58 3.57
C ASN A 401 15.84 27.59 4.49
N GLY A 402 14.64 27.66 3.89
CA GLY A 402 13.36 27.73 4.61
C GLY A 402 12.92 29.15 4.99
N LYS A 403 13.69 30.18 4.66
CA LYS A 403 13.38 31.59 4.90
C LYS A 403 13.08 32.30 3.57
N PRO A 404 11.87 32.86 3.40
CA PRO A 404 11.48 33.52 2.15
C PRO A 404 12.40 34.69 1.74
N HIS A 405 12.92 35.44 2.70
CA HIS A 405 13.78 36.60 2.44
C HIS A 405 15.20 36.23 1.99
N GLU A 406 15.63 34.97 2.17
CA GLU A 406 16.92 34.48 1.69
C GLU A 406 16.83 33.93 0.26
N VAL A 407 15.62 33.81 -0.31
CA VAL A 407 15.43 33.31 -1.68
C VAL A 407 15.94 34.35 -2.69
N PRO A 408 16.91 34.01 -3.56
CA PRO A 408 17.42 34.95 -4.56
C PRO A 408 16.34 35.34 -5.57
N ILE A 409 16.08 36.64 -5.71
CA ILE A 409 15.16 37.16 -6.72
C ILE A 409 15.92 37.30 -8.04
N THR A 410 15.77 36.30 -8.90
CA THR A 410 16.40 36.30 -10.23
C THR A 410 15.58 37.09 -11.23
N LYS A 411 16.22 37.54 -12.33
CA LYS A 411 15.52 38.19 -13.45
C LYS A 411 14.41 37.29 -14.03
N ALA A 412 14.69 36.00 -14.17
CA ALA A 412 13.71 35.02 -14.63
C ALA A 412 12.48 34.94 -13.71
N LEU A 413 12.67 35.03 -12.40
CA LEU A 413 11.56 35.06 -11.44
C LEU A 413 10.70 36.32 -11.60
N LEU A 414 11.34 37.49 -11.78
CA LEU A 414 10.63 38.75 -12.03
C LEU A 414 9.80 38.71 -13.32
N ASP A 415 10.36 38.15 -14.39
CA ASP A 415 9.65 38.01 -15.66
C ASP A 415 8.47 37.01 -15.54
N CYS A 416 8.64 35.89 -14.84
CA CYS A 416 7.55 34.97 -14.52
C CYS A 416 6.40 35.64 -13.74
N VAL A 417 6.71 36.52 -12.78
CA VAL A 417 5.69 37.26 -12.01
C VAL A 417 4.94 38.25 -12.89
N ARG A 418 5.63 38.96 -13.78
CA ARG A 418 5.01 39.90 -14.73
C ARG A 418 4.02 39.17 -15.66
N ASP A 419 4.37 37.98 -16.10
CA ASP A 419 3.54 37.18 -17.01
C ASP A 419 2.42 36.40 -16.33
N ALA A 420 2.41 36.31 -14.99
CA ALA A 420 1.55 35.40 -14.25
C ALA A 420 0.05 35.59 -14.56
N HIS A 421 -0.40 36.84 -14.64
CA HIS A 421 -1.79 37.15 -14.97
C HIS A 421 -2.16 36.71 -16.40
N SER A 422 -1.30 36.99 -17.38
CA SER A 422 -1.51 36.58 -18.77
C SER A 422 -1.62 35.06 -18.89
N ARG A 423 -0.71 34.32 -18.24
CA ARG A 423 -0.75 32.85 -18.20
C ARG A 423 -2.02 32.31 -17.54
N TYR A 424 -2.50 32.97 -16.49
CA TYR A 424 -3.76 32.60 -15.83
C TYR A 424 -4.97 32.80 -16.75
N CYS A 425 -5.05 33.91 -17.48
CA CYS A 425 -6.12 34.13 -18.46
C CYS A 425 -6.13 33.06 -19.55
N ILE A 426 -4.97 32.70 -20.10
CA ILE A 426 -4.83 31.64 -21.11
C ILE A 426 -5.30 30.28 -20.56
N ASP A 427 -4.93 29.94 -19.33
CA ASP A 427 -5.36 28.70 -18.67
C ASP A 427 -6.88 28.66 -18.45
N LEU A 428 -7.50 29.78 -18.07
CA LEU A 428 -8.95 29.91 -17.92
C LEU A 428 -9.68 29.66 -19.25
N GLU A 429 -9.23 30.28 -20.34
CA GLU A 429 -9.82 30.10 -21.67
C GLU A 429 -9.73 28.64 -22.11
N LYS A 430 -8.57 28.01 -21.91
CA LYS A 430 -8.36 26.61 -22.23
C LYS A 430 -9.32 25.70 -21.45
N ARG A 431 -9.49 25.92 -20.14
CA ARG A 431 -10.43 25.14 -19.32
C ARG A 431 -11.88 25.32 -19.77
N GLN A 432 -12.28 26.52 -20.17
CA GLN A 432 -13.63 26.76 -20.70
C GLN A 432 -13.85 25.97 -22.00
N GLN A 433 -12.88 25.95 -22.90
CA GLN A 433 -12.95 25.18 -24.14
C GLN A 433 -12.98 23.66 -23.89
N GLU A 434 -12.18 23.16 -22.95
CA GLU A 434 -12.20 21.75 -22.55
C GLU A 434 -13.56 21.33 -21.97
N LEU A 435 -14.16 22.18 -21.12
CA LEU A 435 -15.50 21.93 -20.57
C LEU A 435 -16.59 21.90 -21.64
N LEU A 436 -16.51 22.77 -22.65
CA LEU A 436 -17.44 22.79 -23.77
C LEU A 436 -17.29 21.52 -24.63
N THR A 437 -16.05 21.12 -24.92
CA THR A 437 -15.75 19.91 -25.70
C THR A 437 -16.25 18.65 -24.97
N ASN A 438 -15.98 18.51 -23.68
CA ASN A 438 -16.44 17.38 -22.87
C ASN A 438 -17.97 17.31 -22.78
N LYS A 439 -18.66 18.45 -22.67
CA LYS A 439 -20.13 18.47 -22.70
C LYS A 439 -20.69 17.99 -24.03
N ASN A 440 -20.02 18.28 -25.14
CA ASN A 440 -20.44 17.83 -26.46
C ASN A 440 -20.16 16.34 -26.65
N SER A 441 -19.00 15.83 -26.22
CA SER A 441 -18.68 14.40 -26.31
C SER A 441 -19.65 13.55 -25.49
N ILE A 442 -19.98 13.94 -24.26
CA ILE A 442 -20.96 13.23 -23.41
C ILE A 442 -22.35 13.18 -24.09
N LYS A 443 -22.77 14.28 -24.73
CA LYS A 443 -24.04 14.31 -25.47
C LYS A 443 -24.02 13.37 -26.68
N GLU A 444 -22.91 13.26 -27.38
CA GLU A 444 -22.75 12.35 -28.51
C GLU A 444 -22.70 10.89 -28.07
N GLU A 445 -21.97 10.57 -27.00
CA GLU A 445 -21.93 9.24 -26.38
C GLU A 445 -23.34 8.80 -25.94
N THR A 446 -24.05 9.65 -25.19
CA THR A 446 -25.43 9.35 -24.72
C THR A 446 -26.37 9.07 -25.90
N LYS A 447 -26.22 9.81 -27.00
CA LYS A 447 -27.02 9.62 -28.22
C LYS A 447 -26.67 8.32 -28.93
N ASN A 448 -25.40 7.94 -28.95
CA ASN A 448 -24.95 6.68 -29.53
C ASN A 448 -25.40 5.47 -28.70
N ASP A 449 -25.33 5.55 -27.37
CA ASP A 449 -25.80 4.51 -26.46
C ASP A 449 -27.29 4.25 -26.66
N PHE A 450 -28.11 5.31 -26.75
CA PHE A 450 -29.54 5.19 -27.05
C PHE A 450 -29.80 4.52 -28.41
N LEU A 451 -28.97 4.80 -29.43
CA LEU A 451 -29.10 4.17 -30.74
C LEU A 451 -28.70 2.68 -30.70
N ILE A 452 -27.71 2.31 -29.89
CA ILE A 452 -27.27 0.92 -29.70
C ILE A 452 -28.34 0.11 -28.96
N GLU A 453 -28.91 0.65 -27.86
CA GLU A 453 -29.98 0.02 -27.10
C GLU A 453 -31.19 -0.26 -28.01
N LYS A 454 -31.65 0.76 -28.73
CA LYS A 454 -32.75 0.62 -29.69
C LYS A 454 -32.43 -0.38 -30.82
N GLN A 455 -31.17 -0.49 -31.22
CA GLN A 455 -30.74 -1.48 -32.23
C GLN A 455 -30.83 -2.91 -31.68
N ASN A 456 -30.43 -3.13 -30.42
CA ASN A 456 -30.51 -4.43 -29.76
C ASN A 456 -31.96 -4.88 -29.58
N ASP A 457 -32.86 -3.98 -29.15
CA ASP A 457 -34.29 -4.27 -29.04
C ASP A 457 -34.88 -4.76 -30.36
N LEU A 458 -34.52 -4.10 -31.46
CA LEU A 458 -34.98 -4.48 -32.79
C LEU A 458 -34.40 -5.83 -33.23
N TYR A 459 -33.16 -6.16 -32.86
CA TYR A 459 -32.58 -7.48 -33.13
C TYR A 459 -33.29 -8.59 -32.34
N ASP A 460 -33.63 -8.35 -31.09
CA ASP A 460 -34.36 -9.31 -30.26
C ASP A 460 -35.79 -9.52 -30.79
N GLU A 461 -36.47 -8.44 -31.18
CA GLU A 461 -37.76 -8.52 -31.85
C GLU A 461 -37.64 -9.27 -33.19
N GLN A 462 -36.59 -9.02 -33.98
CA GLN A 462 -36.35 -9.73 -35.25
C GLN A 462 -36.15 -11.24 -35.00
N LYS A 463 -35.41 -11.62 -33.95
CA LYS A 463 -35.20 -13.01 -33.56
C LYS A 463 -36.50 -13.69 -33.15
N LEU A 464 -37.36 -12.99 -32.39
CA LEU A 464 -38.68 -13.48 -32.02
C LEU A 464 -39.58 -13.68 -33.24
N LEU A 465 -39.58 -12.73 -34.17
CA LEU A 465 -40.35 -12.83 -35.42
C LEU A 465 -39.90 -14.02 -36.28
N HIS A 466 -38.60 -14.28 -36.39
CA HIS A 466 -38.09 -15.47 -37.10
C HIS A 466 -38.47 -16.78 -36.39
N LYS A 467 -38.46 -16.81 -35.06
CA LYS A 467 -38.97 -17.95 -34.30
C LYS A 467 -40.45 -18.18 -34.59
N ASN A 468 -41.26 -17.12 -34.61
CA ASN A 468 -42.67 -17.20 -34.97
C ASN A 468 -42.88 -17.72 -36.40
N LEU A 469 -42.06 -17.29 -37.36
CA LEU A 469 -42.09 -17.85 -38.73
C LEU A 469 -41.87 -19.36 -38.73
N THR A 470 -40.86 -19.86 -38.02
CA THR A 470 -40.62 -21.32 -37.94
C THR A 470 -41.79 -22.07 -37.29
N THR A 471 -42.45 -21.50 -36.29
CA THR A 471 -43.66 -22.09 -35.70
C THR A 471 -44.85 -22.06 -36.67
N ILE A 472 -45.06 -20.96 -37.38
CA ILE A 472 -46.12 -20.83 -38.40
C ILE A 472 -45.89 -21.84 -39.54
N GLN A 473 -44.64 -22.00 -39.99
CA GLN A 473 -44.30 -22.97 -41.03
C GLN A 473 -44.64 -24.40 -40.59
N LYS A 474 -44.24 -24.79 -39.37
CA LYS A 474 -44.61 -26.10 -38.81
C LYS A 474 -46.12 -26.32 -38.75
N MET A 475 -46.89 -25.28 -38.42
CA MET A 475 -48.35 -25.35 -38.38
C MET A 475 -48.96 -25.54 -39.78
N ILE A 476 -48.39 -24.89 -40.80
CA ILE A 476 -48.79 -25.07 -42.20
C ILE A 476 -48.41 -26.47 -42.69
N ASP A 477 -47.20 -26.95 -42.37
CA ASP A 477 -46.71 -28.28 -42.74
C ASP A 477 -47.57 -29.37 -42.09
N GLU A 478 -47.91 -29.22 -40.80
CA GLU A 478 -48.81 -30.11 -40.08
C GLU A 478 -50.21 -30.12 -40.72
N GLY A 479 -50.76 -28.94 -41.01
CA GLY A 479 -52.05 -28.84 -41.73
C GLY A 479 -52.01 -29.51 -43.09
N THR A 480 -50.89 -29.42 -43.81
CA THR A 480 -50.70 -30.04 -45.13
C THR A 480 -50.58 -31.57 -45.04
N GLU A 481 -49.89 -32.08 -44.02
CA GLU A 481 -49.78 -33.52 -43.77
C GLU A 481 -51.14 -34.12 -43.39
N ARG A 482 -51.88 -33.46 -42.48
CA ARG A 482 -53.25 -33.85 -42.10
C ARG A 482 -54.18 -33.86 -43.30
N LEU A 483 -54.12 -32.82 -44.13
CA LEU A 483 -54.90 -32.74 -45.37
C LEU A 483 -54.61 -33.93 -46.29
N THR A 484 -53.34 -34.28 -46.49
CA THR A 484 -52.92 -35.39 -47.36
C THR A 484 -53.46 -36.75 -46.86
N LYS A 485 -53.42 -36.98 -45.53
CA LYS A 485 -53.97 -38.19 -44.91
C LYS A 485 -55.51 -38.23 -44.94
N ALA A 486 -56.16 -37.08 -44.76
CA ALA A 486 -57.63 -36.98 -44.82
C ALA A 486 -58.15 -37.24 -46.24
N ILE A 487 -57.43 -36.76 -47.26
CA ILE A 487 -57.73 -37.05 -48.68
C ILE A 487 -57.63 -38.54 -48.99
N SER A 488 -56.60 -39.23 -48.50
CA SER A 488 -56.41 -40.67 -48.77
C SER A 488 -57.41 -41.56 -48.04
N SER A 489 -57.91 -41.12 -46.88
CA SER A 489 -58.91 -41.83 -46.07
C SER A 489 -60.37 -41.42 -46.35
N LYS A 490 -60.59 -40.41 -47.22
CA LYS A 490 -61.91 -39.80 -47.55
C LYS A 490 -62.67 -39.22 -46.35
N ASP A 491 -61.95 -38.72 -45.33
CA ASP A 491 -62.55 -38.01 -44.20
C ASP A 491 -62.77 -36.53 -44.54
N PHE A 492 -63.95 -36.20 -45.04
CA PHE A 492 -64.29 -34.83 -45.47
C PHE A 492 -64.26 -33.80 -44.33
N LYS A 493 -64.50 -34.21 -43.08
CA LYS A 493 -64.50 -33.28 -41.94
C LYS A 493 -63.07 -32.88 -41.60
N GLU A 494 -62.13 -33.81 -41.67
CA GLU A 494 -60.70 -33.52 -41.42
C GLU A 494 -60.03 -32.75 -42.59
N ILE A 495 -60.56 -32.86 -43.81
CA ILE A 495 -60.15 -32.01 -44.94
C ILE A 495 -60.47 -30.54 -44.66
N GLU A 496 -61.70 -30.24 -44.21
CA GLU A 496 -62.13 -28.87 -43.92
C GLU A 496 -61.33 -28.24 -42.75
N THR A 497 -61.11 -28.99 -41.68
CA THR A 497 -60.31 -28.52 -40.53
C THR A 497 -58.85 -28.26 -40.93
N SER A 498 -58.27 -29.12 -41.77
CA SER A 498 -56.90 -28.95 -42.27
C SER A 498 -56.74 -27.73 -43.18
N LEU A 499 -57.73 -27.46 -44.04
CA LEU A 499 -57.74 -26.26 -44.89
C LEU A 499 -57.83 -24.97 -44.07
N LEU A 500 -58.69 -24.94 -43.05
CA LEU A 500 -58.79 -23.79 -42.13
C LEU A 500 -57.49 -23.54 -41.34
N LEU A 501 -56.78 -24.61 -40.96
CA LEU A 501 -55.48 -24.51 -40.28
C LEU A 501 -54.41 -23.92 -41.21
N ILE A 502 -54.37 -24.35 -42.48
CA ILE A 502 -53.46 -23.81 -43.50
C ILE A 502 -53.79 -22.34 -43.79
N GLU A 503 -55.06 -21.99 -43.95
CA GLU A 503 -55.48 -20.61 -44.19
C GLU A 503 -55.11 -19.68 -43.02
N GLY A 504 -55.38 -20.13 -41.79
CA GLY A 504 -54.97 -19.43 -40.58
C GLY A 504 -53.46 -19.26 -40.46
N GLY A 505 -52.68 -20.26 -40.89
CA GLY A 505 -51.22 -20.20 -40.99
C GLY A 505 -50.75 -19.18 -42.01
N ASN A 506 -51.29 -19.21 -43.22
CA ASN A 506 -50.95 -18.26 -44.30
C ASN A 506 -51.28 -16.81 -43.92
N LYS A 507 -52.38 -16.57 -43.23
CA LYS A 507 -52.73 -15.23 -42.73
C LYS A 507 -51.71 -14.73 -41.69
N LYS A 508 -51.33 -15.58 -40.72
CA LYS A 508 -50.28 -15.25 -39.73
C LYS A 508 -48.90 -15.07 -40.38
N LEU A 509 -48.61 -15.81 -41.45
CA LEU A 509 -47.38 -15.68 -42.22
C LEU A 509 -47.28 -14.30 -42.87
N ALA A 510 -48.35 -13.84 -43.53
CA ALA A 510 -48.41 -12.53 -44.17
C ALA A 510 -48.23 -11.38 -43.16
N THR A 511 -48.89 -11.45 -42.00
CA THR A 511 -48.72 -10.43 -40.94
C THR A 511 -47.29 -10.43 -40.40
N THR A 512 -46.73 -11.61 -40.09
CA THR A 512 -45.38 -11.73 -39.52
C THR A 512 -44.31 -11.22 -40.49
N ASN A 513 -44.44 -11.52 -41.79
CA ASN A 513 -43.54 -10.99 -42.82
C ASN A 513 -43.60 -9.47 -42.92
N THR A 514 -44.78 -8.87 -42.77
CA THR A 514 -44.93 -7.40 -42.76
C THR A 514 -44.19 -6.77 -41.58
N HIS A 515 -44.28 -7.37 -40.38
CA HIS A 515 -43.53 -6.93 -39.21
C HIS A 515 -42.01 -7.04 -39.39
N ILE A 516 -41.53 -8.12 -40.03
CA ILE A 516 -40.10 -8.30 -40.33
C ILE A 516 -39.58 -7.21 -41.26
N VAL A 517 -40.34 -6.87 -42.30
CA VAL A 517 -39.97 -5.77 -43.23
C VAL A 517 -39.91 -4.43 -42.49
N CYS A 518 -40.90 -4.15 -41.63
CA CYS A 518 -40.92 -2.92 -40.83
C CYS A 518 -39.72 -2.83 -39.88
N ASN A 519 -39.44 -3.89 -39.11
CA ASN A 519 -38.30 -3.94 -38.19
C ASN A 519 -36.96 -3.81 -38.94
N THR A 520 -36.81 -4.49 -40.08
CA THR A 520 -35.60 -4.40 -40.92
C THR A 520 -35.38 -2.98 -41.46
N ASN A 521 -36.45 -2.27 -41.83
CA ASN A 521 -36.37 -0.88 -42.26
C ASN A 521 -35.92 0.04 -41.11
N GLN A 522 -36.40 -0.19 -39.89
CA GLN A 522 -35.98 0.57 -38.71
C GLN A 522 -34.49 0.32 -38.37
N LEU A 523 -34.03 -0.92 -38.42
CA LEU A 523 -32.60 -1.27 -38.26
C LEU A 523 -31.72 -0.54 -39.28
N ASN A 524 -32.15 -0.49 -40.55
CA ASN A 524 -31.41 0.23 -41.60
C ASN A 524 -31.37 1.75 -41.37
N GLN A 525 -32.43 2.34 -40.81
CA GLN A 525 -32.43 3.76 -40.44
C GLN A 525 -31.46 4.06 -39.29
N ILE A 526 -31.39 3.19 -38.28
CA ILE A 526 -30.45 3.33 -37.16
C ILE A 526 -29.01 3.22 -37.66
N ARG A 527 -28.70 2.23 -38.50
CA ARG A 527 -27.37 2.08 -39.12
C ARG A 527 -26.94 3.29 -39.94
N LYS A 528 -27.88 3.96 -40.61
CA LYS A 528 -27.60 5.22 -41.33
C LYS A 528 -27.29 6.38 -40.38
N LYS A 529 -27.93 6.41 -39.19
CA LYS A 529 -27.69 7.44 -38.17
C LYS A 529 -26.38 7.23 -37.40
N GLN A 530 -25.87 6.00 -37.31
CA GLN A 530 -24.56 5.68 -36.71
C GLN A 530 -23.37 5.95 -37.65
N LYS A 531 -23.61 6.04 -38.97
CA LYS A 531 -22.56 6.31 -39.99
C LYS A 531 -22.35 7.80 -40.29
N LYS A 532 -23.20 8.66 -39.75
CA LYS A 532 -23.08 10.12 -39.81
C LYS A 532 -22.59 10.62 -38.47
#